data_AF-A0A2N0S3Y1-F1
#
_entry.id   AF-A0A2N0S3Y1-F1
#
_cell.length_a   1.000
_cell.length_b   1.000
_cell.length_c   1.000
_cell.angle_alpha   90.00
_cell.angle_beta   90.00
_cell.angle_gamma   90.00
#
_symmetry.space_group_name_H-M   'P 1'
#
loop_
_entity.id
_entity.type
_entity.pdbx_description
1 polymer ?
#
loop_
_entity_poly.entity_id
_entity_poly.type
_entity_poly.pdbx_seq_one_letter_code
_entity_poly.pdbx_strand_id
1 'polypeptide(L)'
;MDYKGFSSSSTSFNGFGNRTQANFNLAGPSGSTGLNRPVQNNIANGVNSGGYPPTTSQNTNMRMGKCTCCDSTLRFPITVSCFRCTVCQTINDLKPSIQRSEPITPLTLDRIRSMIDTCIVHSNGKGTPNYELLEQAIQKAFSNWYILNESFSNGRPVALDDCGVALDDVREAYRIICDLPESVIRSMMKSTENILKRPGRMLKRKEDIKFLMIILE
;
A
#
# COMPACT_ATOMS: atom_id res chain seq x y z
N MET A 1 -7.44 -25.67 -43.57
CA MET A 1 -8.42 -24.71 -43.01
C MET A 1 -7.64 -23.67 -42.22
N ASP A 2 -7.92 -22.43 -42.53
CA ASP A 2 -7.05 -21.26 -42.43
C ASP A 2 -6.88 -20.72 -41.00
N TYR A 3 -5.64 -20.43 -40.63
CA TYR A 3 -5.33 -19.55 -39.50
C TYR A 3 -5.44 -18.09 -39.97
N LYS A 4 -6.56 -17.44 -39.67
CA LYS A 4 -6.70 -15.99 -39.81
C LYS A 4 -6.14 -15.30 -38.57
N GLY A 5 -5.11 -14.48 -38.79
CA GLY A 5 -4.50 -13.61 -37.78
C GLY A 5 -5.42 -12.46 -37.37
N PHE A 6 -5.37 -12.12 -36.08
CA PHE A 6 -5.95 -10.89 -35.57
C PHE A 6 -4.88 -9.79 -35.56
N SER A 7 -5.14 -8.76 -36.35
CA SER A 7 -4.42 -7.49 -36.39
C SER A 7 -4.77 -6.65 -35.16
N SER A 8 -3.77 -6.32 -34.35
CA SER A 8 -3.87 -5.29 -33.30
C SER A 8 -3.71 -3.90 -33.92
N SER A 9 -4.81 -3.18 -34.04
CA SER A 9 -4.83 -1.75 -34.39
C SER A 9 -4.54 -0.91 -33.15
N SER A 10 -3.36 -0.30 -33.13
CA SER A 10 -2.94 0.72 -32.18
C SER A 10 -3.54 2.08 -32.55
N THR A 11 -4.47 2.59 -31.75
CA THR A 11 -4.86 4.01 -31.79
C THR A 11 -4.14 4.76 -30.69
N SER A 12 -3.14 5.57 -31.08
CA SER A 12 -2.50 6.56 -30.24
C SER A 12 -3.49 7.67 -29.89
N PHE A 13 -3.69 7.93 -28.60
CA PHE A 13 -4.46 9.09 -28.13
C PHE A 13 -3.51 10.05 -27.42
N ASN A 14 -3.16 11.14 -28.11
CA ASN A 14 -2.51 12.31 -27.54
C ASN A 14 -3.61 13.23 -26.97
N GLY A 15 -3.54 13.53 -25.68
CA GLY A 15 -4.45 14.46 -25.02
C GLY A 15 -3.80 15.13 -23.82
N PHE A 16 -3.15 16.28 -24.07
CA PHE A 16 -2.68 17.19 -23.03
C PHE A 16 -3.88 17.82 -22.30
N GLY A 17 -3.88 17.74 -20.97
CA GLY A 17 -4.87 18.38 -20.11
C GLY A 17 -4.28 18.72 -18.75
N ASN A 18 -3.79 19.95 -18.62
CA ASN A 18 -3.32 20.57 -17.39
C ASN A 18 -4.39 20.55 -16.29
N ARG A 19 -4.08 20.00 -15.11
CA ARG A 19 -4.73 20.38 -13.84
C ARG A 19 -3.69 20.49 -12.72
N THR A 20 -3.30 21.74 -12.50
CA THR A 20 -2.98 22.42 -11.24
C THR A 20 -2.74 21.54 -10.00
N GLN A 21 -1.48 21.51 -9.56
CA GLN A 21 -1.09 21.10 -8.20
C GLN A 21 -1.62 22.10 -7.18
N ALA A 22 -2.46 21.61 -6.26
CA ALA A 22 -2.82 22.34 -5.05
C ALA A 22 -1.61 22.31 -4.09
N ASN A 23 -1.05 23.50 -3.86
CA ASN A 23 0.08 23.76 -2.98
C ASN A 23 -0.44 23.90 -1.54
N PHE A 24 -0.19 22.91 -0.67
CA PHE A 24 -0.44 23.06 0.76
C PHE A 24 0.84 23.56 1.45
N ASN A 25 0.97 24.89 1.53
CA ASN A 25 1.93 25.55 2.40
C ASN A 25 1.27 25.82 3.77
N LEU A 26 1.87 25.31 4.84
CA LEU A 26 1.54 25.68 6.22
C LEU A 26 2.51 26.78 6.70
N ALA A 27 1.96 27.77 7.38
CA ALA A 27 2.48 29.12 7.59
C ALA A 27 3.68 29.25 8.56
N GLY A 28 4.46 30.31 8.35
CA GLY A 28 5.32 30.97 9.34
C GLY A 28 5.05 32.49 9.34
N PRO A 29 5.28 33.22 10.44
CA PRO A 29 4.58 34.48 10.72
C PRO A 29 5.23 35.74 10.12
N SER A 30 4.34 36.59 9.60
CA SER A 30 4.25 38.06 9.64
C SER A 30 5.50 38.91 9.89
N GLY A 31 5.85 39.74 8.90
CA GLY A 31 6.70 40.93 9.04
C GLY A 31 6.40 41.92 7.90
N SER A 32 5.92 43.10 8.26
CA SER A 32 5.32 44.17 7.45
C SER A 32 6.19 44.76 6.33
N THR A 33 5.56 45.03 5.19
CA THR A 33 6.04 45.85 4.06
C THR A 33 6.01 47.35 4.38
N GLY A 34 7.05 48.09 3.96
CA GLY A 34 7.07 49.55 3.94
C GLY A 34 8.07 50.14 2.92
N LEU A 35 7.53 50.57 1.76
CA LEU A 35 7.85 51.79 0.98
C LEU A 35 9.26 52.06 0.39
N ASN A 36 9.33 52.00 -0.95
CA ASN A 36 9.84 52.99 -1.93
C ASN A 36 10.98 53.98 -1.55
N ARG A 37 12.14 53.89 -2.22
CA ARG A 37 12.70 54.83 -3.25
C ARG A 37 14.20 54.59 -3.51
N PRO A 38 14.72 54.96 -4.71
CA PRO A 38 16.13 54.83 -5.08
C PRO A 38 16.95 56.06 -4.65
N VAL A 39 18.29 55.94 -4.61
CA VAL A 39 19.32 56.92 -5.08
C VAL A 39 20.66 56.82 -4.31
N GLN A 40 21.75 56.92 -5.10
CA GLN A 40 23.12 57.40 -4.84
C GLN A 40 24.25 56.48 -4.32
N ASN A 41 25.27 56.44 -5.18
CA ASN A 41 26.66 56.06 -4.94
C ASN A 41 27.30 56.81 -3.76
N ASN A 42 28.22 56.15 -3.05
CA ASN A 42 29.53 56.73 -2.74
C ASN A 42 30.55 55.66 -2.30
N ILE A 43 31.79 55.90 -2.70
CA ILE A 43 33.01 55.12 -2.47
C ILE A 43 33.57 55.47 -1.08
N ALA A 44 34.02 54.48 -0.29
CA ALA A 44 35.15 54.63 0.65
C ALA A 44 35.66 53.27 1.17
N ASN A 45 36.98 53.14 1.19
CA ASN A 45 37.77 51.99 1.65
C ASN A 45 37.59 51.69 3.16
N GLY A 46 37.67 50.41 3.54
CA GLY A 46 37.77 49.98 4.94
C GLY A 46 38.08 48.49 5.07
N VAL A 47 39.32 48.19 5.46
CA VAL A 47 39.87 46.87 5.80
C VAL A 47 39.15 46.29 7.03
N ASN A 48 38.72 45.02 7.01
CA ASN A 48 39.18 43.93 7.90
C ASN A 48 38.27 42.67 7.84
N SER A 49 38.91 41.53 7.59
CA SER A 49 38.68 40.20 8.19
C SER A 49 37.27 39.82 8.64
N GLY A 50 36.59 39.01 7.82
CA GLY A 50 35.36 38.32 8.20
C GLY A 50 35.18 37.06 7.37
N GLY A 51 36.05 36.07 7.57
CA GLY A 51 35.82 34.73 7.04
C GLY A 51 34.55 34.17 7.66
N TYR A 52 33.45 34.13 6.91
CA TYR A 52 32.33 33.29 7.27
C TYR A 52 32.84 31.85 7.27
N PRO A 53 32.72 31.11 8.39
CA PRO A 53 32.99 29.68 8.35
C PRO A 53 32.01 29.09 7.32
N PRO A 54 32.42 28.12 6.49
CA PRO A 54 31.46 27.40 5.67
C PRO A 54 30.46 26.80 6.67
N THR A 55 29.22 27.24 6.62
CA THR A 55 28.13 26.66 7.39
C THR A 55 28.00 25.23 6.89
N THR A 56 28.72 24.35 7.55
CA THR A 56 28.62 22.91 7.37
C THR A 56 27.34 22.51 8.09
N SER A 57 26.18 22.94 7.59
CA SER A 57 24.89 22.45 8.04
C SER A 57 24.81 21.02 7.56
N GLN A 58 25.26 20.14 8.44
CA GLN A 58 25.46 18.75 8.17
C GLN A 58 24.17 18.13 7.63
N ASN A 59 24.26 17.67 6.38
CA ASN A 59 23.27 16.88 5.68
C ASN A 59 23.26 15.43 6.24
N THR A 60 23.40 15.25 7.56
CA THR A 60 23.81 13.99 8.23
C THR A 60 22.67 13.13 8.74
N ASN A 61 21.41 13.60 8.70
CA ASN A 61 20.26 12.83 9.19
C ASN A 61 19.55 12.01 8.11
N MET A 62 20.29 11.55 7.10
CA MET A 62 19.77 10.71 6.01
C MET A 62 20.58 9.42 5.92
N ARG A 63 19.91 8.30 5.63
CA ARG A 63 20.55 7.01 5.36
C ARG A 63 20.09 6.46 4.01
N MET A 64 20.88 5.53 3.48
CA MET A 64 20.52 4.77 2.29
C MET A 64 19.91 3.43 2.69
N GLY A 65 19.02 2.91 1.85
CA GLY A 65 18.48 1.55 1.98
C GLY A 65 17.94 1.05 0.64
N LYS A 66 17.94 -0.28 0.48
CA LYS A 66 17.46 -0.96 -0.73
C LYS A 66 15.97 -1.27 -0.62
N CYS A 67 15.23 -1.04 -1.70
CA CYS A 67 13.85 -1.49 -1.79
C CYS A 67 13.80 -3.02 -1.88
N THR A 68 12.97 -3.67 -1.06
CA THR A 68 12.79 -5.13 -1.05
C THR A 68 12.09 -5.66 -2.30
N CYS A 69 11.45 -4.81 -3.09
CA CYS A 69 10.73 -5.19 -4.31
C CYS A 69 11.62 -5.02 -5.56
N CYS A 70 12.15 -3.82 -5.81
CA CYS A 70 12.88 -3.50 -7.06
C CYS A 70 14.40 -3.31 -6.88
N ASP A 71 14.94 -3.54 -5.68
CA ASP A 71 16.36 -3.37 -5.30
C ASP A 71 16.94 -1.94 -5.48
N SER A 72 16.13 -0.97 -5.87
CA SER A 72 16.56 0.43 -5.98
C SER A 72 17.07 0.95 -4.64
N THR A 73 18.18 1.68 -4.67
CA THR A 73 18.77 2.29 -3.47
C THR A 73 18.21 3.69 -3.27
N LEU A 74 17.52 3.92 -2.14
CA LEU A 74 16.86 5.19 -1.82
C LEU A 74 17.47 5.85 -0.59
N ARG A 75 17.45 7.18 -0.58
CA ARG A 75 17.84 8.02 0.56
C ARG A 75 16.60 8.45 1.35
N PHE A 76 16.60 8.24 2.67
CA PHE A 76 15.49 8.60 3.55
C PHE A 76 15.97 9.04 4.94
N PRO A 77 15.15 9.79 5.71
CA PRO A 77 15.54 10.27 7.04
C PRO A 77 15.82 9.12 8.01
N ILE A 78 16.80 9.29 8.90
CA ILE A 78 17.11 8.25 9.91
C ILE A 78 16.00 8.04 10.95
N THR A 79 15.07 9.00 11.07
CA THR A 79 14.00 9.02 12.08
C THR A 79 12.75 8.23 11.67
N VAL A 80 12.61 7.85 10.39
CA VAL A 80 11.43 7.12 9.93
C VAL A 80 11.50 5.63 10.30
N SER A 81 10.33 5.01 10.47
CA SER A 81 10.20 3.57 10.72
C SER A 81 10.01 2.75 9.44
N CYS A 82 9.71 3.41 8.32
CA CYS A 82 9.56 2.82 7.00
C CYS A 82 9.87 3.87 5.92
N PHE A 83 10.14 3.45 4.69
CA PHE A 83 10.29 4.34 3.54
C PHE A 83 9.52 3.83 2.33
N ARG A 84 8.96 4.75 1.54
CA ARG A 84 8.30 4.43 0.27
C ARG A 84 9.31 4.50 -0.88
N CYS A 85 9.37 3.45 -1.69
CA CYS A 85 10.17 3.44 -2.89
C CYS A 85 9.56 4.38 -3.93
N THR A 86 10.31 5.35 -4.43
CA THR A 86 9.86 6.26 -5.48
C THR A 86 9.79 5.61 -6.87
N VAL A 87 10.46 4.46 -7.05
CA VAL A 87 10.47 3.71 -8.31
C VAL A 87 9.23 2.81 -8.43
N CYS A 88 8.97 1.96 -7.43
CA CYS A 88 7.91 0.95 -7.49
C CYS A 88 6.78 1.15 -6.46
N GLN A 89 6.80 2.24 -5.67
CA GLN A 89 5.81 2.58 -4.64
C GLN A 89 5.71 1.63 -3.43
N THR A 90 6.48 0.54 -3.39
CA THR A 90 6.57 -0.37 -2.23
C THR A 90 7.01 0.38 -0.96
N ILE A 91 6.28 0.16 0.13
CA ILE A 91 6.63 0.62 1.46
C ILE A 91 7.50 -0.43 2.14
N ASN A 92 8.70 -0.02 2.53
CA ASN A 92 9.73 -0.85 3.12
C ASN A 92 9.83 -0.53 4.60
N ASP A 93 9.43 -1.47 5.45
CA ASP A 93 9.53 -1.34 6.90
C ASP A 93 10.98 -1.55 7.37
N LEU A 94 11.50 -0.63 8.18
CA LEU A 94 12.88 -0.66 8.71
C LEU A 94 12.98 -1.47 10.01
N LYS A 95 11.85 -1.72 10.66
CA LYS A 95 11.70 -2.62 11.80
C LYS A 95 10.57 -3.61 11.48
N PRO A 96 10.66 -4.88 11.90
CA PRO A 96 9.58 -5.83 11.68
C PRO A 96 8.26 -5.29 12.22
N SER A 97 7.21 -5.32 11.40
CA SER A 97 5.86 -4.98 11.84
C SER A 97 5.41 -5.98 12.90
N ILE A 98 4.87 -5.49 14.02
CA ILE A 98 4.35 -6.30 15.14
C ILE A 98 2.98 -6.90 14.75
N GLN A 99 2.93 -7.66 13.65
CA GLN A 99 1.69 -8.30 13.20
C GLN A 99 1.36 -9.59 13.98
N ARG A 100 2.24 -10.05 14.87
CA ARG A 100 2.14 -11.34 15.58
C ARG A 100 1.37 -11.31 16.91
N SER A 101 0.94 -10.15 17.41
CA SER A 101 0.32 -10.07 18.75
C SER A 101 -1.16 -10.49 18.78
N GLU A 102 -1.82 -10.49 17.63
CA GLU A 102 -3.25 -10.79 17.54
C GLU A 102 -3.50 -12.30 17.39
N PRO A 103 -4.53 -12.86 18.07
CA PRO A 103 -5.00 -14.21 17.78
C PRO A 103 -5.33 -14.35 16.30
N ILE A 104 -4.81 -15.42 15.68
CA ILE A 104 -5.10 -15.72 14.29
C ILE A 104 -6.53 -16.20 14.21
N THR A 105 -7.34 -15.54 13.40
CA THR A 105 -8.67 -16.03 13.04
C THR A 105 -8.70 -16.18 11.52
N PRO A 106 -8.34 -17.37 10.99
CA PRO A 106 -8.29 -17.61 9.57
C PRO A 106 -9.62 -17.36 8.87
N LEU A 107 -9.56 -16.85 7.65
CA LEU A 107 -10.72 -16.82 6.77
C LEU A 107 -10.87 -18.20 6.12
N THR A 108 -12.09 -18.73 6.13
CA THR A 108 -12.45 -19.98 5.46
C THR A 108 -13.74 -19.76 4.70
N LEU A 109 -14.01 -20.59 3.70
CA LEU A 109 -15.26 -20.54 2.95
C LEU A 109 -16.48 -20.71 3.86
N ASP A 110 -16.44 -21.67 4.79
CA ASP A 110 -17.52 -21.89 5.76
C ASP A 110 -17.75 -20.70 6.68
N ARG A 111 -16.66 -20.04 7.12
CA ARG A 111 -16.77 -18.83 7.95
C ARG A 111 -17.41 -17.68 7.18
N ILE A 112 -17.06 -17.49 5.90
CA ILE A 112 -17.68 -16.48 5.05
C ILE A 112 -19.18 -16.75 4.91
N ARG A 113 -19.55 -17.99 4.56
CA ARG A 113 -20.96 -18.41 4.44
C ARG A 113 -21.75 -18.17 5.73
N SER A 114 -21.20 -18.60 6.87
CA SER A 114 -21.82 -18.40 8.17
C SER A 114 -22.05 -16.93 8.52
N MET A 115 -21.10 -16.05 8.18
CA MET A 115 -21.25 -14.60 8.39
C MET A 115 -22.35 -14.03 7.50
N ILE A 116 -22.43 -14.43 6.24
CA ILE A 116 -23.48 -14.00 5.30
C ILE A 116 -24.87 -14.47 5.77
N ASP A 117 -25.00 -15.75 6.15
CA ASP A 117 -26.26 -16.31 6.63
C ASP A 117 -26.76 -15.53 7.86
N THR A 118 -25.83 -15.20 8.77
CA THR A 118 -26.11 -14.38 9.95
C THR A 118 -26.62 -12.98 9.57
N CYS A 119 -26.03 -12.34 8.56
CA CYS A 119 -26.48 -11.03 8.06
C CYS A 119 -27.90 -11.09 7.49
N ILE A 120 -28.22 -12.17 6.76
CA ILE A 120 -29.53 -12.35 6.13
C ILE A 120 -30.61 -12.63 7.18
N VAL A 121 -30.37 -13.53 8.13
CA VAL A 121 -31.34 -13.89 9.18
C VAL A 121 -31.73 -12.68 10.02
N HIS A 122 -30.76 -11.86 10.43
CA HIS A 122 -31.04 -10.67 11.24
C HIS A 122 -31.77 -9.55 10.50
N SER A 123 -31.77 -9.57 9.15
CA SER A 123 -32.47 -8.55 8.35
C SER A 123 -33.99 -8.71 8.31
N ASN A 124 -34.52 -9.88 8.73
CA ASN A 124 -35.96 -10.22 8.79
C ASN A 124 -36.78 -9.78 7.55
N GLY A 125 -36.14 -9.68 6.38
CA GLY A 125 -36.75 -9.26 5.11
C GLY A 125 -37.25 -7.80 5.06
N LYS A 126 -36.93 -6.96 6.07
CA LYS A 126 -37.42 -5.57 6.16
C LYS A 126 -36.33 -4.50 6.10
N GLY A 127 -35.05 -4.90 6.14
CA GLY A 127 -33.90 -4.00 6.03
C GLY A 127 -32.81 -4.55 5.11
N THR A 128 -31.90 -3.67 4.69
CA THR A 128 -30.69 -4.05 3.97
C THR A 128 -29.80 -4.89 4.89
N PRO A 129 -29.29 -6.07 4.46
CA PRO A 129 -28.36 -6.86 5.27
C PRO A 129 -27.12 -6.03 5.65
N ASN A 130 -26.69 -6.12 6.91
CA ASN A 130 -25.51 -5.43 7.41
C ASN A 130 -24.29 -6.36 7.34
N TYR A 131 -23.34 -6.06 6.46
CA TYR A 131 -22.14 -6.87 6.23
C TYR A 131 -20.92 -6.43 7.05
N GLU A 132 -21.06 -5.51 8.00
CA GLU A 132 -19.94 -4.93 8.78
C GLU A 132 -18.99 -5.99 9.36
N LEU A 133 -19.52 -7.06 9.97
CA LEU A 133 -18.68 -8.12 10.53
C LEU A 133 -17.90 -8.88 9.46
N LEU A 134 -18.52 -9.13 8.31
CA LEU A 134 -17.87 -9.78 7.17
C LEU A 134 -16.78 -8.86 6.59
N GLU A 135 -17.08 -7.58 6.43
CA GLU A 135 -16.12 -6.57 5.96
C GLU A 135 -14.90 -6.49 6.88
N GLN A 136 -15.11 -6.50 8.20
CA GLN A 136 -14.02 -6.51 9.18
C GLN A 136 -13.18 -7.78 9.10
N ALA A 137 -13.81 -8.95 8.93
CA ALA A 137 -13.08 -10.21 8.80
C ALA A 137 -12.24 -10.26 7.52
N ILE A 138 -12.81 -9.84 6.39
CA ILE A 138 -12.11 -9.71 5.11
C ILE A 138 -10.96 -8.71 5.26
N GLN A 139 -11.21 -7.52 5.80
CA GLN A 139 -10.19 -6.50 5.98
C GLN A 139 -9.03 -6.99 6.85
N LYS A 140 -9.35 -7.65 7.97
CA LYS A 140 -8.35 -8.19 8.90
C LYS A 140 -7.47 -9.25 8.23
N ALA A 141 -8.06 -10.15 7.45
CA ALA A 141 -7.31 -11.18 6.73
C ALA A 141 -6.50 -10.58 5.58
N PHE A 142 -7.13 -9.87 4.64
CA PHE A 142 -6.49 -9.37 3.43
C PHE A 142 -5.49 -8.23 3.65
N SER A 143 -5.51 -7.57 4.82
CA SER A 143 -4.48 -6.58 5.19
C SER A 143 -3.30 -7.17 5.96
N ASN A 144 -3.28 -8.48 6.22
CA ASN A 144 -2.28 -9.12 7.07
C ASN A 144 -1.85 -10.49 6.50
N TRP A 145 -0.65 -10.54 5.90
CA TRP A 145 -0.12 -11.77 5.29
C TRP A 145 -0.04 -12.93 6.28
N TYR A 146 0.13 -12.67 7.58
CA TYR A 146 0.18 -13.72 8.59
C TYR A 146 -1.18 -14.41 8.74
N ILE A 147 -2.27 -13.63 8.78
CA ILE A 147 -3.63 -14.16 8.88
C ILE A 147 -4.04 -14.81 7.56
N LEU A 148 -3.73 -14.16 6.43
CA LEU A 148 -4.09 -14.67 5.11
C LEU A 148 -3.34 -15.98 4.77
N ASN A 149 -2.08 -16.14 5.17
CA ASN A 149 -1.33 -17.41 4.97
C ASN A 149 -1.95 -18.61 5.71
N GLU A 150 -2.60 -18.35 6.85
CA GLU A 150 -3.32 -19.38 7.63
C GLU A 150 -4.76 -19.59 7.13
N SER A 151 -5.25 -18.72 6.23
CA SER A 151 -6.59 -18.78 5.65
C SER A 151 -6.65 -19.77 4.50
N PHE A 152 -7.84 -20.33 4.24
CA PHE A 152 -8.09 -21.30 3.16
C PHE A 152 -7.09 -22.46 3.11
N SER A 153 -6.66 -22.98 4.26
CA SER A 153 -5.75 -24.13 4.31
C SER A 153 -6.43 -25.40 3.82
N ASN A 154 -5.75 -26.18 2.97
CA ASN A 154 -6.17 -27.54 2.61
C ASN A 154 -5.66 -28.60 3.60
N GLY A 155 -5.01 -28.19 4.69
CA GLY A 155 -4.41 -29.08 5.70
C GLY A 155 -3.10 -29.74 5.28
N ARG A 156 -2.63 -29.53 4.05
CA ARG A 156 -1.38 -30.09 3.54
C ARG A 156 -0.23 -29.08 3.64
N PRO A 157 1.01 -29.53 3.86
CA PRO A 157 2.18 -28.65 3.82
C PRO A 157 2.44 -28.16 2.39
N VAL A 158 3.08 -27.00 2.26
CA VAL A 158 3.50 -26.49 0.94
C VAL A 158 4.54 -27.42 0.34
N ALA A 159 4.27 -27.93 -0.85
CA ALA A 159 5.10 -28.81 -1.66
C ALA A 159 5.32 -28.23 -3.07
N LEU A 160 5.96 -28.99 -3.97
CA LEU A 160 6.20 -28.54 -5.36
C LEU A 160 4.92 -28.58 -6.21
N ASP A 161 4.03 -29.50 -5.88
CA ASP A 161 2.77 -29.80 -6.55
C ASP A 161 1.54 -29.33 -5.75
N ASP A 162 1.74 -28.77 -4.56
CA ASP A 162 0.68 -28.31 -3.67
C ASP A 162 1.08 -27.02 -2.95
N CYS A 163 0.25 -25.98 -3.05
CA CYS A 163 0.53 -24.69 -2.41
C CYS A 163 0.06 -24.60 -0.95
N GLY A 164 -0.51 -25.67 -0.38
CA GLY A 164 -1.08 -25.70 0.97
C GLY A 164 -2.37 -24.87 1.13
N VAL A 165 -3.01 -24.52 0.01
CA VAL A 165 -4.24 -23.72 -0.07
C VAL A 165 -5.33 -24.54 -0.76
N ALA A 166 -6.54 -24.51 -0.23
CA ALA A 166 -7.73 -25.07 -0.85
C ALA A 166 -8.22 -24.11 -1.95
N LEU A 167 -7.60 -24.18 -3.14
CA LEU A 167 -7.87 -23.22 -4.23
C LEU A 167 -9.34 -23.23 -4.69
N ASP A 168 -10.02 -24.38 -4.65
CA ASP A 168 -11.45 -24.45 -4.96
C ASP A 168 -12.30 -23.64 -3.95
N ASP A 169 -11.93 -23.69 -2.67
CA ASP A 169 -12.60 -22.89 -1.64
C ASP A 169 -12.32 -21.39 -1.82
N VAL A 170 -11.13 -21.03 -2.29
CA VAL A 170 -10.77 -19.65 -2.62
C VAL A 170 -11.62 -19.15 -3.78
N ARG A 171 -11.68 -19.90 -4.89
CA ARG A 171 -12.50 -19.53 -6.07
C ARG A 171 -13.96 -19.33 -5.70
N GLU A 172 -14.51 -20.25 -4.91
CA GLU A 172 -15.90 -20.18 -4.45
C GLU A 172 -16.12 -18.99 -3.49
N ALA A 173 -15.17 -18.71 -2.60
CA ALA A 173 -15.24 -17.53 -1.73
C ALA A 173 -15.20 -16.22 -2.54
N TYR A 174 -14.32 -16.11 -3.55
CA TYR A 174 -14.26 -14.97 -4.45
C TYR A 174 -15.57 -14.79 -5.23
N ARG A 175 -16.12 -15.88 -5.78
CA ARG A 175 -17.42 -15.86 -6.46
C ARG A 175 -18.51 -15.28 -5.55
N ILE A 176 -18.61 -15.77 -4.32
CA ILE A 176 -19.58 -15.27 -3.33
C ILE A 176 -19.32 -13.80 -3.01
N ILE A 177 -18.08 -13.40 -2.70
CA ILE A 177 -17.75 -12.03 -2.31
C ILE A 177 -18.03 -11.05 -3.45
N CYS A 178 -17.78 -11.44 -4.70
CA CYS A 178 -18.05 -10.62 -5.87
C CYS A 178 -19.55 -10.43 -6.15
N ASP A 179 -20.42 -11.30 -5.62
CA ASP A 179 -21.88 -11.18 -5.70
C ASP A 179 -22.46 -10.31 -4.56
N LEU A 180 -21.65 -9.87 -3.59
CA LEU A 180 -22.05 -9.03 -2.46
C LEU A 180 -22.01 -7.52 -2.78
N PRO A 181 -22.57 -6.64 -1.91
CA PRO A 181 -22.52 -5.20 -2.12
C PRO A 181 -21.10 -4.64 -2.30
N GLU A 182 -21.02 -3.51 -3.02
CA GLU A 182 -19.74 -2.86 -3.37
C GLU A 182 -18.86 -2.55 -2.15
N SER A 183 -19.44 -2.28 -0.98
CA SER A 183 -18.68 -2.04 0.25
C SER A 183 -17.79 -3.23 0.64
N VAL A 184 -18.32 -4.46 0.49
CA VAL A 184 -17.61 -5.70 0.79
C VAL A 184 -16.47 -5.92 -0.19
N ILE A 185 -16.75 -5.77 -1.49
CA ILE A 185 -15.76 -5.90 -2.56
C ILE A 185 -14.64 -4.86 -2.37
N ARG A 186 -15.01 -3.61 -2.10
CA ARG A 186 -14.07 -2.51 -1.86
C ARG A 186 -13.21 -2.76 -0.63
N SER A 187 -13.76 -3.34 0.44
CA SER A 187 -13.00 -3.74 1.62
C SER A 187 -11.91 -4.76 1.28
N MET A 188 -12.25 -5.80 0.51
CA MET A 188 -11.28 -6.80 0.04
C MET A 188 -10.19 -6.18 -0.85
N MET A 189 -10.58 -5.40 -1.87
CA MET A 189 -9.65 -4.84 -2.84
C MET A 189 -8.69 -3.83 -2.22
N LYS A 190 -9.20 -2.94 -1.35
CA LYS A 190 -8.37 -1.97 -0.62
C LYS A 190 -7.39 -2.66 0.33
N SER A 191 -7.82 -3.74 0.97
CA SER A 191 -6.97 -4.53 1.87
C SER A 191 -5.87 -5.27 1.09
N THR A 192 -6.22 -5.83 -0.06
CA THR A 192 -5.28 -6.46 -1.01
C THR A 192 -4.22 -5.48 -1.50
N GLU A 193 -4.61 -4.24 -1.81
CA GLU A 193 -3.65 -3.20 -2.18
C GLU A 193 -2.66 -2.90 -1.04
N ASN A 194 -3.13 -2.87 0.21
CA ASN A 194 -2.28 -2.58 1.37
C ASN A 194 -1.17 -3.63 1.57
N ILE A 195 -1.53 -4.91 1.53
CA ILE A 195 -0.57 -6.02 1.72
C ILE A 195 0.43 -6.11 0.57
N LEU A 196 0.00 -5.86 -0.67
CA LEU A 196 0.88 -5.85 -1.85
C LEU A 196 1.84 -4.66 -1.86
N LYS A 197 1.38 -3.47 -1.45
CA LYS A 197 2.24 -2.28 -1.34
C LYS A 197 3.16 -2.31 -0.14
N ARG A 198 2.82 -3.02 0.94
CA ARG A 198 3.60 -3.08 2.18
C ARG A 198 3.65 -4.52 2.72
N PRO A 199 4.55 -5.36 2.18
CA PRO A 199 4.70 -6.74 2.63
C PRO A 199 5.11 -6.88 4.11
N GLY A 200 5.62 -5.80 4.74
CA GLY A 200 5.97 -5.78 6.17
C GLY A 200 7.25 -6.52 6.54
N ARG A 201 7.74 -7.40 5.66
CA ARG A 201 9.00 -8.14 5.79
C ARG A 201 9.47 -8.69 4.43
N MET A 202 10.66 -9.28 4.42
CA MET A 202 11.11 -10.11 3.29
C MET A 202 10.42 -11.47 3.30
N LEU A 203 9.94 -11.90 2.13
CA LEU A 203 9.35 -13.21 1.89
C LEU A 203 10.48 -14.15 1.46
N LYS A 204 10.84 -15.12 2.30
CA LYS A 204 12.04 -15.97 2.07
C LYS A 204 11.70 -17.44 1.89
N ARG A 205 10.62 -17.90 2.51
CA ARG A 205 10.21 -19.30 2.49
C ARG A 205 8.97 -19.47 1.62
N LYS A 206 8.74 -20.68 1.09
CA LYS A 206 7.56 -21.02 0.29
C LYS A 206 6.24 -20.78 1.06
N GLU A 207 6.26 -20.95 2.38
CA GLU A 207 5.08 -20.69 3.23
C GLU A 207 4.78 -19.19 3.35
N ASP A 208 5.77 -18.32 3.10
CA ASP A 208 5.59 -16.87 3.24
C ASP A 208 4.71 -16.30 2.13
N ILE A 209 4.52 -17.03 1.01
CA ILE A 209 3.82 -16.56 -0.20
C ILE A 209 2.43 -17.16 -0.39
N LYS A 210 1.89 -17.94 0.56
CA LYS A 210 0.54 -18.54 0.44
C LYS A 210 -0.54 -17.48 0.17
N PHE A 211 -0.44 -16.31 0.79
CA PHE A 211 -1.35 -15.20 0.60
C PHE A 211 -1.37 -14.70 -0.86
N LEU A 212 -0.26 -14.80 -1.58
CA LEU A 212 -0.23 -14.46 -3.01
C LEU A 212 -1.01 -15.48 -3.82
N MET A 213 -0.96 -16.77 -3.46
CA MET A 213 -1.79 -17.79 -4.12
C MET A 213 -3.27 -17.52 -3.88
N ILE A 214 -3.65 -17.07 -2.68
CA ILE A 214 -5.04 -16.69 -2.38
C ILE A 214 -5.46 -15.43 -3.16
N ILE A 215 -4.59 -14.42 -3.26
CA ILE A 215 -4.91 -13.15 -3.94
C ILE A 215 -5.04 -13.31 -5.47
N LEU A 216 -4.24 -14.21 -6.05
CA LEU A 216 -4.10 -14.37 -7.50
C LEU A 216 -4.98 -15.45 -8.11
N GLU A 217 -5.74 -16.17 -7.28
CA GLU A 217 -6.74 -17.15 -7.71
C GLU A 217 -8.00 -16.46 -8.25
#